data_AF-K6BA75-F1
#
_entry.id   AF-K6BA75-F1
#
_cell.length_a   1.000
_cell.length_b   1.000
_cell.length_c   1.000
_cell.angle_alpha   90.00
_cell.angle_beta   90.00
_cell.angle_gamma   90.00
#
_symmetry.space_group_name_H-M   'P 1'
#
loop_
_entity.id
_entity.type
_entity.pdbx_description
1 polymer ?
#
loop_
_entity_poly.entity_id
_entity_poly.type
_entity_poly.pdbx_seq_one_letter_code
_entity_poly.pdbx_strand_id
1 'polypeptide(L)'
;MSNLDKEIIIRRLAIIKYLYNLGAQQSMQVDMVAGFSILSFHDCAEMFLLLVAENKGMKGENVFMDYWNKIPELTLKESMRILKERRVNIKHKGLFPSKSDVEISRITMADFLSQNTKIQFGLDFSSVSVSSLISYNEVKTYIDAAEEYLVKNDLYNCMVNAKIAFMELLSSYEDSKRGKYHINSITDVGRKIGSEYQKLIGHDEKFGERWFRDVTETTNRIREILKITALGIDYRKYAFFEYITPETNVYWGNGGREYRSMPKDYYESRFNLRASDCRFCIDFVIDSALKLQEFDYDISNLIK
;
A
#
# COMPACT_ATOMS: atom_id res chain seq x y z
N MET A 1 21.03 -0.13 -26.46
CA MET A 1 20.33 1.17 -26.34
C MET A 1 18.92 0.88 -25.85
N SER A 2 18.47 1.56 -24.80
CA SER A 2 17.11 1.42 -24.25
C SER A 2 16.11 1.94 -25.28
N ASN A 3 15.16 1.13 -25.72
CA ASN A 3 14.10 1.57 -26.65
C ASN A 3 12.90 2.18 -25.92
N LEU A 4 12.80 2.00 -24.61
CA LEU A 4 11.77 2.58 -23.77
C LEU A 4 12.29 3.76 -22.95
N ASP A 5 11.39 4.71 -22.68
CA ASP A 5 11.61 5.79 -21.73
C ASP A 5 11.82 5.21 -20.32
N LYS A 6 12.79 5.76 -19.60
CA LYS A 6 13.12 5.39 -18.22
C LYS A 6 11.92 5.56 -17.29
N GLU A 7 11.09 6.57 -17.49
CA GLU A 7 9.89 6.78 -16.68
C GLU A 7 8.87 5.65 -16.87
N ILE A 8 8.67 5.21 -18.12
CA ILE A 8 7.78 4.09 -18.44
C ILE A 8 8.30 2.79 -17.82
N ILE A 9 9.62 2.56 -17.88
CA ILE A 9 10.26 1.38 -17.25
C ILE A 9 10.00 1.39 -15.74
N ILE A 10 10.26 2.50 -15.05
CA ILE A 10 10.06 2.63 -13.60
C ILE A 10 8.59 2.36 -13.25
N ARG A 11 7.65 2.98 -13.98
CA ARG A 11 6.22 2.80 -13.73
C ARG A 11 5.78 1.35 -13.91
N ARG A 12 6.23 0.66 -14.98
CA ARG A 12 5.87 -0.75 -15.21
C ARG A 12 6.53 -1.69 -14.20
N LEU A 13 7.77 -1.41 -13.79
CA LEU A 13 8.41 -2.13 -12.68
C LEU A 13 7.67 -1.93 -11.35
N ALA A 14 7.14 -0.72 -11.10
CA ALA A 14 6.33 -0.46 -9.90
C ALA A 14 5.04 -1.27 -9.89
N ILE A 15 4.36 -1.39 -11.05
CA ILE A 15 3.18 -2.27 -11.20
C ILE A 15 3.55 -3.73 -10.93
N ILE A 16 4.67 -4.21 -11.50
CA ILE A 16 5.16 -5.58 -11.27
C ILE A 16 5.48 -5.80 -9.78
N LYS A 17 6.11 -4.82 -9.13
CA LYS A 17 6.42 -4.89 -7.69
C LYS A 17 5.16 -4.90 -6.83
N TYR A 18 4.15 -4.11 -7.19
CA TYR A 18 2.85 -4.16 -6.53
C TYR A 18 2.19 -5.54 -6.63
N LEU A 19 2.14 -6.12 -7.84
CA LEU A 19 1.60 -7.45 -8.05
C LEU A 19 2.39 -8.54 -7.31
N TYR A 20 3.72 -8.41 -7.25
CA TYR A 20 4.57 -9.31 -6.48
C TYR A 20 4.25 -9.21 -4.97
N ASN A 21 4.09 -8.00 -4.44
CA ASN A 21 3.73 -7.79 -3.03
C ASN A 21 2.37 -8.40 -2.72
N LEU A 22 1.38 -8.25 -3.60
CA LEU A 22 0.07 -8.91 -3.46
C LEU A 22 0.22 -10.44 -3.41
N GLY A 23 1.00 -11.02 -4.32
CA GLY A 23 1.32 -12.46 -4.31
C GLY A 23 2.04 -12.88 -3.03
N ALA A 24 3.00 -12.09 -2.55
CA ALA A 24 3.72 -12.37 -1.31
C ALA A 24 2.79 -12.32 -0.09
N GLN A 25 1.87 -11.37 -0.01
CA GLN A 25 0.85 -11.33 1.05
C GLN A 25 -0.08 -12.54 0.97
N GLN A 26 -0.56 -12.91 -0.22
CA GLN A 26 -1.39 -14.11 -0.42
C GLN A 26 -0.67 -15.38 0.02
N SER A 27 0.63 -15.49 -0.27
CA SER A 27 1.45 -16.67 0.05
C SER A 27 1.57 -16.95 1.56
N MET A 28 1.37 -15.92 2.39
CA MET A 28 1.40 -16.02 3.86
C MET A 28 0.04 -16.35 4.48
N GLN A 29 -1.02 -16.47 3.68
CA GLN A 29 -2.36 -16.79 4.17
C GLN A 29 -2.58 -18.30 4.34
N VAL A 30 -3.82 -18.69 4.62
CA VAL A 30 -4.23 -20.10 4.68
C VAL A 30 -3.96 -20.82 3.37
N ASP A 31 -3.69 -22.12 3.44
CA ASP A 31 -3.12 -22.96 2.36
C ASP A 31 -3.79 -22.78 1.00
N MET A 32 -5.13 -22.72 0.99
CA MET A 32 -5.89 -22.50 -0.25
C MET A 32 -5.57 -21.15 -0.89
N VAL A 33 -5.54 -20.07 -0.10
CA VAL A 33 -5.23 -18.72 -0.59
C VAL A 33 -3.75 -18.61 -0.95
N ALA A 34 -2.88 -19.23 -0.15
CA ALA A 34 -1.46 -19.31 -0.43
C ALA A 34 -1.17 -19.95 -1.79
N GLY A 35 -1.92 -20.99 -2.19
CA GLY A 35 -1.76 -21.59 -3.50
C GLY A 35 -2.09 -20.66 -4.68
N PHE A 36 -3.03 -19.72 -4.52
CA PHE A 36 -3.34 -18.73 -5.56
C PHE A 36 -2.21 -17.71 -5.78
N SER A 37 -1.30 -17.53 -4.82
CA SER A 37 -0.13 -16.65 -5.01
C SER A 37 0.75 -17.06 -6.19
N ILE A 38 0.76 -18.35 -6.57
CA ILE A 38 1.46 -18.85 -7.75
C ILE A 38 0.97 -18.19 -9.04
N LEU A 39 -0.33 -17.87 -9.12
CA LEU A 39 -0.89 -17.17 -10.27
C LEU A 39 -0.32 -15.76 -10.34
N SER A 40 -0.35 -15.02 -9.23
CA SER A 40 0.20 -13.67 -9.10
C SER A 40 1.70 -13.64 -9.44
N PHE A 41 2.49 -14.61 -8.96
CA PHE A 41 3.92 -14.70 -9.30
C PHE A 41 4.15 -15.01 -10.78
N HIS A 42 3.37 -15.91 -11.38
CA HIS A 42 3.50 -16.19 -12.82
C HIS A 42 3.15 -14.96 -13.66
N ASP A 43 2.06 -14.27 -13.32
CA ASP A 43 1.62 -13.07 -14.03
C ASP A 43 2.66 -11.93 -13.87
N CYS A 44 3.31 -11.82 -12.69
CA CYS A 44 4.48 -10.94 -12.51
C CYS A 44 5.62 -11.25 -13.48
N ALA A 45 5.98 -12.54 -13.61
CA ALA A 45 7.04 -12.96 -14.51
C ALA A 45 6.70 -12.64 -15.96
N GLU A 46 5.46 -12.88 -16.40
CA GLU A 46 4.98 -12.55 -17.75
C GLU A 46 5.05 -11.04 -18.02
N MET A 47 4.55 -10.21 -17.11
CA MET A 47 4.62 -8.75 -17.24
C MET A 47 6.07 -8.24 -17.30
N PHE A 48 6.96 -8.83 -16.50
CA PHE A 48 8.37 -8.50 -16.51
C PHE A 48 9.05 -8.90 -17.83
N LEU A 49 8.81 -10.11 -18.32
CA LEU A 49 9.38 -10.60 -19.57
C LEU A 49 8.93 -9.76 -20.77
N LEU A 50 7.65 -9.34 -20.80
CA LEU A 50 7.14 -8.41 -21.79
C LEU A 50 7.88 -7.07 -21.75
N LEU A 51 8.06 -6.50 -20.55
CA LEU A 51 8.82 -5.25 -20.39
C LEU A 51 10.26 -5.37 -20.88
N VAL A 52 10.93 -6.48 -20.60
CA VAL A 52 12.30 -6.74 -21.08
C VAL A 52 12.34 -6.85 -22.61
N ALA A 53 11.42 -7.61 -23.21
CA ALA A 53 11.36 -7.75 -24.66
C ALA A 53 11.14 -6.41 -25.35
N GLU A 54 10.17 -5.61 -24.88
CA GLU A 54 9.91 -4.29 -25.42
C GLU A 54 11.12 -3.35 -25.25
N ASN A 55 11.80 -3.40 -24.10
CA ASN A 55 13.01 -2.57 -23.86
C ASN A 55 14.15 -2.90 -24.83
N LYS A 56 14.23 -4.16 -25.27
CA LYS A 56 15.15 -4.63 -26.32
C LYS A 56 14.64 -4.37 -27.74
N GLY A 57 13.47 -3.77 -27.93
CA GLY A 57 12.84 -3.54 -29.24
C GLY A 57 12.26 -4.80 -29.88
N MET A 58 11.99 -5.82 -29.07
CA MET A 58 11.46 -7.11 -29.51
C MET A 58 9.96 -7.18 -29.25
N LYS A 59 9.24 -7.97 -30.04
CA LYS A 59 7.85 -8.33 -29.72
C LYS A 59 7.85 -9.36 -28.59
N GLY A 60 6.79 -9.35 -27.78
CA GLY A 60 6.56 -10.38 -26.77
C GLY A 60 6.39 -11.78 -27.38
N GLU A 61 6.71 -12.80 -26.59
CA GLU A 61 6.49 -14.20 -26.94
C GLU A 61 5.13 -14.69 -26.47
N ASN A 62 4.50 -15.55 -27.27
CA ASN A 62 3.27 -16.24 -26.91
C ASN A 62 3.51 -17.42 -25.96
N VAL A 63 4.71 -18.00 -26.00
CA VAL A 63 5.09 -19.14 -25.16
C VAL A 63 6.09 -18.66 -24.11
N PHE A 64 5.70 -18.77 -22.84
CA PHE A 64 6.48 -18.29 -21.70
C PHE A 64 7.96 -18.72 -21.72
N MET A 65 8.26 -19.97 -22.07
CA MET A 65 9.64 -20.47 -22.05
C MET A 65 10.50 -19.96 -23.22
N ASP A 66 9.89 -19.42 -24.27
CA ASP A 66 10.63 -18.98 -25.47
C ASP A 66 11.40 -17.67 -25.23
N TYR A 67 11.03 -16.90 -24.20
CA TYR A 67 11.78 -15.71 -23.79
C TYR A 67 13.25 -16.03 -23.50
N TRP A 68 13.56 -17.16 -22.84
CA TRP A 68 14.94 -17.55 -22.55
C TRP A 68 15.73 -18.01 -23.78
N ASN A 69 15.05 -18.37 -24.87
CA ASN A 69 15.74 -18.70 -26.12
C ASN A 69 16.14 -17.43 -26.88
N LYS A 70 15.32 -16.37 -26.77
CA LYS A 70 15.56 -15.09 -27.45
C LYS A 70 16.36 -14.08 -26.64
N ILE A 71 16.32 -14.19 -25.32
CA ILE A 71 16.99 -13.29 -24.37
C ILE A 71 17.89 -14.15 -23.48
N PRO A 72 19.09 -14.53 -23.98
CA PRO A 72 19.97 -15.47 -23.29
C PRO A 72 20.55 -14.90 -21.98
N GLU A 73 20.45 -13.59 -21.75
CA GLU A 73 20.87 -12.95 -20.50
C GLU A 73 19.86 -13.13 -19.35
N LEU A 74 18.69 -13.72 -19.61
CA LEU A 74 17.72 -14.03 -18.57
C LEU A 74 18.22 -15.18 -17.68
N THR A 75 18.13 -14.99 -16.36
CA THR A 75 18.53 -16.01 -15.39
C THR A 75 17.36 -16.91 -14.98
N LEU A 76 17.65 -17.95 -14.18
CA LEU A 76 16.66 -18.80 -13.50
C LEU A 76 15.65 -19.53 -14.42
N LYS A 77 16.06 -19.90 -15.65
CA LYS A 77 15.22 -20.62 -16.62
C LYS A 77 14.51 -21.81 -16.02
N GLU A 78 15.25 -22.66 -15.30
CA GLU A 78 14.71 -23.91 -14.76
C GLU A 78 13.75 -23.67 -13.59
N SER A 79 14.08 -22.75 -12.69
CA SER A 79 13.19 -22.36 -11.60
C SER A 79 11.88 -21.74 -12.12
N MET A 80 11.94 -20.98 -13.21
CA MET A 80 10.76 -20.43 -13.88
C MET A 80 9.94 -21.47 -14.63
N ARG A 81 10.60 -22.51 -15.19
CA ARG A 81 9.90 -23.68 -15.73
C ARG A 81 9.05 -24.37 -14.65
N ILE A 82 9.60 -24.54 -13.46
CA ILE A 82 8.90 -25.14 -12.31
C ILE A 82 7.72 -24.25 -11.87
N LEU A 83 7.91 -22.94 -11.78
CA LEU A 83 6.82 -22.00 -11.46
C LEU A 83 5.67 -22.10 -12.47
N LYS A 84 6.00 -22.13 -13.77
CA LYS A 84 5.04 -22.34 -14.86
C LYS A 84 4.28 -23.66 -14.70
N GLU A 85 4.97 -24.76 -14.39
CA GLU A 85 4.34 -26.07 -14.18
C GLU A 85 3.36 -26.07 -13.00
N ARG A 86 3.73 -25.44 -11.88
CA ARG A 86 2.84 -25.25 -10.74
C ARG A 86 1.58 -24.48 -11.14
N ARG A 87 1.74 -23.38 -11.90
CA ARG A 87 0.61 -22.60 -12.43
C ARG A 87 -0.29 -23.40 -13.37
N VAL A 88 0.29 -24.22 -14.25
CA VAL A 88 -0.45 -25.13 -15.14
C VAL A 88 -1.26 -26.16 -14.35
N ASN A 89 -0.66 -26.74 -13.30
CA ASN A 89 -1.33 -27.71 -12.43
C ASN A 89 -2.54 -27.10 -11.71
N ILE A 90 -2.43 -25.85 -11.23
CA ILE A 90 -3.56 -25.14 -10.64
C ILE A 90 -4.66 -24.92 -11.69
N LYS A 91 -4.34 -24.29 -12.83
CA LYS A 91 -5.34 -23.84 -13.81
C LYS A 91 -6.00 -24.96 -14.61
N HIS A 92 -5.29 -26.05 -14.90
CA HIS A 92 -5.80 -27.09 -15.79
C HIS A 92 -6.08 -28.42 -15.10
N LYS A 93 -5.53 -28.63 -13.89
CA LYS A 93 -5.71 -29.88 -13.14
C LYS A 93 -6.36 -29.69 -11.77
N GLY A 94 -6.57 -28.45 -11.32
CA GLY A 94 -7.08 -28.15 -9.98
C GLY A 94 -6.16 -28.61 -8.86
N LEU A 95 -4.88 -28.86 -9.14
CA LEU A 95 -3.92 -29.37 -8.17
C LEU A 95 -3.20 -28.21 -7.50
N PHE A 96 -3.47 -28.03 -6.20
CA PHE A 96 -2.87 -26.96 -5.41
C PHE A 96 -1.47 -27.34 -4.92
N PRO A 97 -0.53 -26.37 -4.92
CA PRO A 97 0.83 -26.56 -4.44
C PRO A 97 0.86 -26.75 -2.92
N SER A 98 1.91 -27.42 -2.41
CA SER A 98 2.18 -27.46 -0.98
C SER A 98 2.67 -26.09 -0.46
N LYS A 99 2.69 -25.89 0.87
CA LYS A 99 3.30 -24.67 1.47
C LYS A 99 4.76 -24.49 1.06
N SER A 100 5.52 -25.58 1.03
CA SER A 100 6.92 -25.56 0.60
C SER A 100 7.03 -25.12 -0.87
N ASP A 101 6.14 -25.58 -1.74
CA ASP A 101 6.11 -25.13 -3.14
C ASP A 101 5.80 -23.64 -3.26
N VAL A 102 4.83 -23.14 -2.48
CA VAL A 102 4.48 -21.71 -2.45
C VAL A 102 5.68 -20.87 -1.99
N GLU A 103 6.34 -21.28 -0.91
CA GLU A 103 7.51 -20.58 -0.37
C GLU A 103 8.68 -20.57 -1.37
N ILE A 104 8.97 -21.72 -1.99
CA ILE A 104 10.01 -21.82 -3.04
C ILE A 104 9.67 -20.90 -4.21
N SER A 105 8.39 -20.85 -4.63
CA SER A 105 7.95 -19.98 -5.71
C SER A 105 8.08 -18.50 -5.36
N ARG A 106 7.78 -18.11 -4.11
CA ARG A 106 7.96 -16.73 -3.62
C ARG A 106 9.43 -16.32 -3.67
N ILE A 107 10.33 -17.17 -3.17
CA ILE A 107 11.79 -16.94 -3.20
C ILE A 107 12.28 -16.85 -4.65
N THR A 108 11.89 -17.81 -5.49
CA THR A 108 12.25 -17.85 -6.91
C THR A 108 11.83 -16.58 -7.64
N MET A 109 10.63 -16.06 -7.36
CA MET A 109 10.13 -14.83 -7.97
C MET A 109 10.91 -13.61 -7.50
N ALA A 110 11.23 -13.53 -6.20
CA ALA A 110 12.04 -12.46 -5.64
C ALA A 110 13.44 -12.42 -6.29
N ASP A 111 14.10 -13.58 -6.39
CA ASP A 111 15.42 -13.71 -7.00
C ASP A 111 15.39 -13.36 -8.48
N PHE A 112 14.37 -13.81 -9.22
CA PHE A 112 14.21 -13.49 -10.62
C PHE A 112 14.06 -12.00 -10.87
N LEU A 113 13.17 -11.32 -10.13
CA LEU A 113 12.97 -9.89 -10.26
C LEU A 113 14.24 -9.12 -9.88
N SER A 114 14.89 -9.49 -8.78
CA SER A 114 16.12 -8.86 -8.33
C SER A 114 17.25 -8.97 -9.35
N GLN A 115 17.57 -10.20 -9.78
CA GLN A 115 18.67 -10.46 -10.72
C GLN A 115 18.40 -9.84 -12.09
N ASN A 116 17.21 -10.09 -12.65
CA ASN A 116 16.93 -9.65 -14.02
C ASN A 116 16.65 -8.15 -14.09
N THR A 117 16.13 -7.50 -13.05
CA THR A 117 16.00 -6.02 -13.07
C THR A 117 17.38 -5.38 -13.19
N LYS A 118 18.36 -5.90 -12.44
CA LYS A 118 19.74 -5.42 -12.50
C LYS A 118 20.40 -5.69 -13.85
N ILE A 119 20.25 -6.90 -14.38
CA ILE A 119 20.85 -7.27 -15.67
C ILE A 119 20.21 -6.49 -16.84
N GLN A 120 18.88 -6.36 -16.84
CA GLN A 120 18.16 -5.84 -18.01
C GLN A 120 17.98 -4.32 -17.99
N PHE A 121 17.97 -3.69 -16.82
CA PHE A 121 17.73 -2.25 -16.67
C PHE A 121 18.83 -1.51 -15.89
N GLY A 122 19.78 -2.20 -15.27
CA GLY A 122 20.81 -1.58 -14.43
C GLY A 122 20.26 -0.96 -13.15
N LEU A 123 19.07 -1.40 -12.70
CA LEU A 123 18.39 -0.92 -11.51
C LEU A 123 18.28 -2.03 -10.47
N ASP A 124 18.30 -1.69 -9.19
CA ASP A 124 17.97 -2.64 -8.13
C ASP A 124 16.45 -2.72 -7.96
N PHE A 125 15.86 -3.92 -8.01
CA PHE A 125 14.41 -4.08 -7.90
C PHE A 125 13.84 -3.55 -6.57
N SER A 126 14.65 -3.63 -5.51
CA SER A 126 14.30 -3.10 -4.18
C SER A 126 14.09 -1.59 -4.17
N SER A 127 14.82 -0.84 -5.01
CA SER A 127 14.74 0.63 -5.07
C SER A 127 13.59 1.18 -5.92
N VAL A 128 12.88 0.30 -6.65
CA VAL A 128 11.68 0.70 -7.40
C VAL A 128 10.58 1.05 -6.40
N SER A 129 10.24 2.33 -6.24
CA SER A 129 9.16 2.71 -5.33
C SER A 129 7.78 2.47 -5.95
N VAL A 130 6.93 1.78 -5.19
CA VAL A 130 5.51 1.58 -5.55
C VAL A 130 4.70 2.87 -5.35
N SER A 131 5.24 3.83 -4.60
CA SER A 131 4.67 5.17 -4.43
C SER A 131 4.42 5.89 -5.76
N SER A 132 5.18 5.54 -6.81
CA SER A 132 5.02 6.08 -8.16
C SER A 132 3.64 5.80 -8.78
N LEU A 133 2.85 4.87 -8.21
CA LEU A 133 1.48 4.58 -8.62
C LEU A 133 0.43 5.46 -7.92
N ILE A 134 0.83 6.21 -6.89
CA ILE A 134 -0.04 7.11 -6.13
C ILE A 134 -0.16 8.44 -6.87
N SER A 135 -1.40 8.91 -7.06
CA SER A 135 -1.71 10.18 -7.72
C SER A 135 -1.65 11.39 -6.77
N TYR A 136 -1.73 11.15 -5.46
CA TYR A 136 -1.61 12.17 -4.41
C TYR A 136 -0.13 12.48 -4.11
N ASN A 137 0.37 13.63 -4.58
CA ASN A 137 1.80 13.98 -4.54
C ASN A 137 2.36 14.12 -3.11
N GLU A 138 1.59 14.70 -2.19
CA GLU A 138 1.98 14.87 -0.79
C GLU A 138 2.06 13.50 -0.10
N VAL A 139 1.10 12.62 -0.36
CA VAL A 139 1.09 11.24 0.15
C VAL A 139 2.33 10.49 -0.35
N LYS A 140 2.63 10.62 -1.65
CA LYS A 140 3.82 10.02 -2.26
C LYS A 140 5.10 10.46 -1.55
N THR A 141 5.24 11.75 -1.25
CA THR A 141 6.41 12.30 -0.58
C THR A 141 6.63 11.67 0.80
N TYR A 142 5.56 11.51 1.58
CA TYR A 142 5.65 10.83 2.89
C TYR A 142 5.92 9.33 2.77
N ILE A 143 5.38 8.66 1.76
CA ILE A 143 5.68 7.23 1.51
C ILE A 143 7.14 7.03 1.09
N ASP A 144 7.66 7.89 0.21
CA ASP A 144 9.07 7.85 -0.20
C ASP A 144 9.98 8.05 1.02
N ALA A 145 9.66 9.02 1.89
CA ALA A 145 10.38 9.21 3.15
C ALA A 145 10.29 7.98 4.07
N ALA A 146 9.12 7.35 4.20
CA ALA A 146 8.95 6.14 4.99
C ALA A 146 9.81 4.98 4.47
N GLU A 147 9.84 4.77 3.15
CA GLU A 147 10.68 3.75 2.52
C GLU A 147 12.17 4.02 2.78
N GLU A 148 12.62 5.28 2.70
CA GLU A 148 14.00 5.65 3.04
C GLU A 148 14.35 5.35 4.50
N TYR A 149 13.47 5.69 5.45
CA TYR A 149 13.69 5.39 6.86
C TYR A 149 13.72 3.90 7.14
N LEU A 150 12.91 3.10 6.43
CA LEU A 150 12.96 1.64 6.51
C LEU A 150 14.33 1.10 6.04
N VAL A 151 14.90 1.64 4.96
CA VAL A 151 16.25 1.26 4.48
C VAL A 151 17.32 1.65 5.50
N LYS A 152 17.17 2.80 6.15
CA LYS A 152 18.07 3.29 7.22
C LYS A 152 17.86 2.57 8.56
N ASN A 153 16.91 1.64 8.64
CA ASN A 153 16.49 0.94 9.86
C ASN A 153 16.00 1.87 10.98
N ASP A 154 15.50 3.06 10.63
CA ASP A 154 14.86 3.99 11.56
C ASP A 154 13.35 3.76 11.59
N LEU A 155 12.97 2.71 12.33
CA LEU A 155 11.60 2.18 12.30
C LEU A 155 10.57 3.20 12.82
N TYR A 156 10.91 3.99 13.84
CA TYR A 156 10.01 5.01 14.38
C TYR A 156 9.63 6.05 13.32
N ASN A 157 10.63 6.64 12.64
CA ASN A 157 10.37 7.64 11.61
C ASN A 157 9.66 7.04 10.39
N CYS A 158 9.91 5.77 10.07
CA CYS A 158 9.11 5.06 9.07
C CYS A 158 7.62 5.02 9.44
N MET A 159 7.29 4.66 10.68
CA MET A 159 5.90 4.57 11.15
C MET A 159 5.22 5.95 11.20
N VAL A 160 5.94 6.98 11.64
CA VAL A 160 5.46 8.37 11.63
C VAL A 160 5.11 8.81 10.21
N ASN A 161 6.01 8.61 9.25
CA ASN A 161 5.77 9.02 7.88
C ASN A 161 4.62 8.24 7.22
N ALA A 162 4.50 6.93 7.50
CA ALA A 162 3.35 6.15 7.06
C ALA A 162 2.03 6.67 7.67
N LYS A 163 2.01 7.03 8.96
CA LYS A 163 0.85 7.63 9.63
C LYS A 163 0.45 8.96 9.00
N ILE A 164 1.43 9.84 8.78
CA ILE A 164 1.20 11.13 8.15
C ILE A 164 0.69 10.95 6.72
N ALA A 165 1.29 10.06 5.93
CA ALA A 165 0.84 9.75 4.58
C ALA A 165 -0.64 9.33 4.55
N PHE A 166 -1.09 8.51 5.51
CA PHE A 166 -2.49 8.11 5.60
C PHE A 166 -3.42 9.28 5.97
N MET A 167 -3.02 10.12 6.93
CA MET A 167 -3.79 11.31 7.30
C MET A 167 -3.90 12.29 6.13
N GLU A 168 -2.80 12.48 5.41
CA GLU A 168 -2.71 13.31 4.22
C GLU A 168 -3.63 12.77 3.11
N LEU A 169 -3.62 11.45 2.88
CA LEU A 169 -4.48 10.79 1.91
C LEU A 169 -5.97 11.06 2.19
N LEU A 170 -6.40 10.85 3.44
CA LEU A 170 -7.80 11.06 3.81
C LEU A 170 -8.21 12.52 3.66
N SER A 171 -7.38 13.47 4.09
CA SER A 171 -7.72 14.88 4.01
C SER A 171 -7.67 15.39 2.56
N SER A 172 -6.69 14.99 1.75
CA SER A 172 -6.63 15.37 0.33
C SER A 172 -7.78 14.79 -0.47
N TYR A 173 -8.18 13.54 -0.18
CA TYR A 173 -9.41 12.98 -0.74
C TYR A 173 -10.63 13.83 -0.33
N GLU A 174 -10.80 14.12 0.95
CA GLU A 174 -11.92 14.95 1.42
C GLU A 174 -11.95 16.35 0.82
N ASP A 175 -10.80 17.02 0.76
CA ASP A 175 -10.68 18.38 0.25
C ASP A 175 -11.02 18.45 -1.24
N SER A 176 -10.66 17.42 -2.04
CA SER A 176 -11.08 17.31 -3.44
C SER A 176 -12.60 17.12 -3.64
N LYS A 177 -13.33 16.76 -2.58
CA LYS A 177 -14.79 16.61 -2.57
C LYS A 177 -15.50 17.77 -1.87
N ARG A 178 -14.78 18.80 -1.43
CA ARG A 178 -15.36 20.01 -0.83
C ARG A 178 -15.64 21.04 -1.91
N GLY A 179 -16.85 21.00 -2.48
CA GLY A 179 -17.35 22.05 -3.37
C GLY A 179 -17.90 23.28 -2.62
N LYS A 180 -18.36 24.29 -3.39
CA LYS A 180 -19.04 25.51 -2.89
C LYS A 180 -20.34 25.23 -2.14
N TYR A 181 -20.91 24.04 -2.36
CA TYR A 181 -22.06 23.50 -1.64
C TYR A 181 -21.59 22.25 -0.90
N HIS A 182 -22.02 22.08 0.36
CA HIS A 182 -21.85 20.84 1.14
C HIS A 182 -22.65 19.72 0.47
N ILE A 183 -22.15 19.20 -0.66
CA ILE A 183 -22.71 18.06 -1.33
C ILE A 183 -22.24 16.83 -0.54
N ASN A 184 -23.18 15.92 -0.27
CA ASN A 184 -23.00 14.67 0.44
C ASN A 184 -21.79 13.88 -0.10
N SER A 185 -20.59 14.17 0.43
CA SER A 185 -19.42 13.34 0.21
C SER A 185 -19.65 12.00 0.90
N ILE A 186 -19.11 10.92 0.35
CA ILE A 186 -19.11 9.61 1.02
C ILE A 186 -18.45 9.66 2.41
N THR A 187 -17.61 10.68 2.64
CA THR A 187 -16.95 10.95 3.91
C THR A 187 -17.72 11.89 4.84
N ASP A 188 -18.83 12.49 4.40
CA ASP A 188 -19.65 13.41 5.20
C ASP A 188 -20.61 12.66 6.13
N VAL A 189 -20.02 11.87 7.06
CA VAL A 189 -20.76 11.12 8.08
C VAL A 189 -21.02 12.01 9.32
N GLY A 190 -21.16 13.31 9.11
CA GLY A 190 -21.34 14.32 10.15
C GLY A 190 -20.02 14.88 10.72
N ARG A 191 -20.13 15.93 11.55
CA ARG A 191 -18.97 16.63 12.13
C ARG A 191 -18.41 15.89 13.35
N LYS A 192 -17.11 16.08 13.62
CA LYS A 192 -16.49 15.66 14.89
C LYS A 192 -17.16 16.39 16.05
N ILE A 193 -17.71 15.63 16.99
CA ILE A 193 -18.28 16.19 18.21
C ILE A 193 -17.11 16.47 19.15
N GLY A 194 -16.93 17.73 19.51
CA GLY A 194 -15.91 18.17 20.48
C GLY A 194 -16.42 18.10 21.92
N SER A 195 -15.63 18.62 22.85
CA SER A 195 -16.01 18.71 24.26
C SER A 195 -16.95 19.88 24.59
N GLU A 196 -17.66 20.42 23.60
CA GLU A 196 -18.54 21.58 23.79
C GLU A 196 -19.69 21.32 24.77
N TYR A 197 -20.09 20.06 24.94
CA TYR A 197 -21.05 19.64 25.96
C TYR A 197 -20.63 20.06 27.38
N GLN A 198 -19.32 20.22 27.65
CA GLN A 198 -18.81 20.68 28.95
C GLN A 198 -19.26 22.10 29.27
N LYS A 199 -19.57 22.93 28.27
CA LYS A 199 -20.17 24.27 28.49
C LYS A 199 -21.59 24.17 29.04
N LEU A 200 -22.30 23.07 28.77
CA LEU A 200 -23.68 22.86 29.21
C LEU A 200 -23.76 22.19 30.58
N ILE A 201 -22.92 21.19 30.84
CA ILE A 201 -23.03 20.31 32.03
C ILE A 201 -21.90 20.50 33.05
N GLY A 202 -20.87 21.29 32.72
CA GLY A 202 -19.67 21.43 33.54
C GLY A 202 -18.72 20.23 33.45
N HIS A 203 -17.80 20.14 34.42
CA HIS A 203 -16.74 19.13 34.47
C HIS A 203 -16.97 18.05 35.55
N ASP A 204 -18.14 18.03 36.19
CA ASP A 204 -18.40 17.11 37.29
C ASP A 204 -18.85 15.74 36.76
N GLU A 205 -18.01 14.72 36.96
CA GLU A 205 -18.27 13.33 36.54
C GLU A 205 -19.56 12.77 37.14
N LYS A 206 -20.02 13.27 38.30
CA LYS A 206 -21.28 12.83 38.95
C LYS A 206 -22.52 13.40 38.28
N PHE A 207 -22.42 14.51 37.54
CA PHE A 207 -23.54 15.16 36.84
C PHE A 207 -23.66 14.76 35.37
N GLY A 208 -23.04 13.65 34.98
CA GLY A 208 -23.20 13.07 33.65
C GLY A 208 -22.10 13.46 32.66
N GLU A 209 -21.06 14.19 33.07
CA GLU A 209 -19.91 14.49 32.20
C GLU A 209 -19.33 13.22 31.58
N ARG A 210 -19.18 12.16 32.38
CA ARG A 210 -18.74 10.85 31.91
C ARG A 210 -19.64 10.28 30.82
N TRP A 211 -20.96 10.37 31.00
CA TRP A 211 -21.91 9.87 30.02
C TRP A 211 -21.82 10.65 28.70
N PHE A 212 -21.74 11.98 28.75
CA PHE A 212 -21.58 12.81 27.54
C PHE A 212 -20.23 12.58 26.86
N ARG A 213 -19.16 12.37 27.62
CA ARG A 213 -17.86 11.95 27.11
C ARG A 213 -17.94 10.62 26.39
N ASP A 214 -18.49 9.59 27.04
CA ASP A 214 -18.62 8.24 26.48
C ASP A 214 -19.49 8.25 25.21
N VAL A 215 -20.59 9.00 25.18
CA VAL A 215 -21.44 9.20 23.98
C VAL A 215 -20.68 9.92 22.87
N THR A 216 -19.92 10.96 23.20
CA THR A 216 -19.11 11.73 22.24
C THR A 216 -18.02 10.86 21.62
N GLU A 217 -17.27 10.13 22.45
CA GLU A 217 -16.23 9.19 22.02
C GLU A 217 -16.81 8.08 21.15
N THR A 218 -17.90 7.45 21.59
CA THR A 218 -18.59 6.39 20.83
C THR A 218 -19.08 6.90 19.49
N THR A 219 -19.73 8.08 19.45
CA THR A 219 -20.23 8.67 18.20
C THR A 219 -19.10 9.02 17.25
N ASN A 220 -18.01 9.59 17.77
CA ASN A 220 -16.82 9.89 16.97
C ASN A 220 -16.17 8.61 16.42
N ARG A 221 -16.12 7.54 17.21
CA ARG A 221 -15.58 6.25 16.76
C ARG A 221 -16.47 5.59 15.70
N ILE A 222 -17.79 5.61 15.88
CA ILE A 222 -18.74 5.11 14.85
C ILE A 222 -18.56 5.89 13.54
N ARG A 223 -18.46 7.22 13.61
CA ARG A 223 -18.21 8.05 12.42
C ARG A 223 -16.93 7.63 11.69
N GLU A 224 -15.84 7.44 12.43
CA GLU A 224 -14.56 7.02 11.86
C GLU A 224 -14.65 5.64 11.20
N ILE A 225 -15.26 4.66 11.88
CA ILE A 225 -15.49 3.32 11.32
C ILE A 225 -16.29 3.41 10.01
N LEU A 226 -17.39 4.16 10.01
CA LEU A 226 -18.23 4.36 8.84
C LEU A 226 -17.47 5.04 7.70
N LYS A 227 -16.66 6.07 7.99
CA LYS A 227 -15.83 6.74 6.99
C LYS A 227 -14.83 5.78 6.35
N ILE A 228 -14.05 5.05 7.16
CA ILE A 228 -13.04 4.10 6.66
C ILE A 228 -13.68 2.98 5.83
N THR A 229 -14.79 2.41 6.33
CA THR A 229 -15.49 1.32 5.64
C THR A 229 -16.19 1.79 4.36
N ALA A 230 -16.79 2.99 4.35
CA ALA A 230 -17.43 3.55 3.17
C ALA A 230 -16.43 3.87 2.05
N LEU A 231 -15.18 4.21 2.41
CA LEU A 231 -14.07 4.36 1.47
C LEU A 231 -13.53 3.01 0.93
N GLY A 232 -14.09 1.88 1.37
CA GLY A 232 -13.66 0.55 0.95
C GLY A 232 -12.31 0.12 1.52
N ILE A 233 -11.81 0.80 2.55
CA ILE A 233 -10.58 0.45 3.25
C ILE A 233 -10.87 -0.70 4.22
N ASP A 234 -10.03 -1.75 4.24
CA ASP A 234 -10.21 -2.88 5.17
C ASP A 234 -10.04 -2.39 6.62
N TYR A 235 -11.16 -2.35 7.35
CA TYR A 235 -11.18 -1.84 8.72
C TYR A 235 -10.32 -2.66 9.69
N ARG A 236 -10.11 -3.96 9.45
CA ARG A 236 -9.23 -4.78 10.30
C ARG A 236 -7.77 -4.37 10.12
N LYS A 237 -7.35 -4.15 8.86
CA LYS A 237 -6.01 -3.61 8.57
C LYS A 237 -5.86 -2.20 9.16
N TYR A 238 -6.86 -1.34 8.99
CA TYR A 238 -6.87 0.00 9.57
C TYR A 238 -6.79 -0.01 11.10
N ALA A 239 -7.56 -0.86 11.78
CA ALA A 239 -7.51 -0.96 13.24
C ALA A 239 -6.13 -1.40 13.74
N PHE A 240 -5.49 -2.34 13.03
CA PHE A 240 -4.11 -2.74 13.33
C PHE A 240 -3.13 -1.59 13.05
N PHE A 241 -3.25 -0.91 11.89
CA PHE A 241 -2.45 0.26 11.53
C PHE A 241 -2.52 1.35 12.60
N GLU A 242 -3.72 1.78 13.00
CA GLU A 242 -3.92 2.79 14.05
C GLU A 242 -3.30 2.36 15.39
N TYR A 243 -3.41 1.08 15.74
CA TYR A 243 -2.87 0.55 17.00
C TYR A 243 -1.34 0.59 17.03
N ILE A 244 -0.68 0.27 15.91
CA ILE A 244 0.78 0.23 15.86
C ILE A 244 1.40 1.56 15.48
N THR A 245 0.72 2.48 14.80
CA THR A 245 1.35 3.78 14.45
C THR A 245 1.41 4.73 15.66
N PRO A 246 2.44 5.59 15.76
CA PRO A 246 2.47 6.64 16.77
C PRO A 246 1.27 7.58 16.65
N GLU A 247 0.67 7.94 17.79
CA GLU A 247 -0.38 8.96 17.83
C GLU A 247 0.16 10.25 17.21
N THR A 248 -0.56 10.76 16.22
CA THR A 248 -0.13 11.90 15.40
C THR A 248 -1.26 12.90 15.29
N ASN A 249 -1.00 14.12 15.75
CA ASN A 249 -1.94 15.23 15.71
C ASN A 249 -1.62 16.14 14.52
N VAL A 250 -2.67 16.67 13.90
CA VAL A 250 -2.57 17.65 12.81
C VAL A 250 -2.98 19.03 13.32
N TYR A 251 -2.20 20.03 12.92
CA TYR A 251 -2.43 21.44 13.23
C TYR A 251 -2.40 22.24 11.92
N TRP A 252 -3.05 23.39 11.90
CA TRP A 252 -2.97 24.33 10.78
C TRP A 252 -1.97 25.43 11.12
N GLY A 253 -0.89 25.49 10.34
CA GLY A 253 0.13 26.54 10.41
C GLY A 253 0.09 27.45 9.18
N ASN A 254 0.98 28.43 9.14
CA ASN A 254 1.06 29.40 8.03
C ASN A 254 1.40 28.77 6.67
N GLY A 255 1.97 27.55 6.67
CA GLY A 255 2.33 26.79 5.46
C GLY A 255 1.38 25.64 5.11
N GLY A 256 0.25 25.49 5.82
CA GLY A 256 -0.69 24.38 5.62
C GLY A 256 -0.76 23.44 6.83
N ARG A 257 -0.95 22.15 6.57
CA ARG A 257 -1.06 21.12 7.61
C ARG A 257 0.32 20.78 8.18
N GLU A 258 0.45 20.87 9.50
CA GLU A 258 1.63 20.47 10.26
C GLU A 258 1.30 19.25 11.13
N TYR A 259 2.23 18.31 11.20
CA TYR A 259 2.03 17.05 11.93
C TYR A 259 2.97 16.95 13.12
N ARG A 260 2.42 16.57 14.28
CA ARG A 260 3.20 16.30 15.50
C ARG A 260 2.84 14.92 16.03
N SER A 261 3.82 14.03 15.98
CA SER A 261 3.71 12.69 16.56
C SER A 261 4.18 12.66 18.01
N MET A 262 3.67 11.71 18.78
CA MET A 262 4.12 11.46 20.15
C MET A 262 5.65 11.21 20.20
N PRO A 263 6.37 11.59 21.26
CA PRO A 263 7.83 11.43 21.31
C PRO A 263 8.31 9.98 21.12
N LYS A 264 9.45 9.83 20.42
CA LYS A 264 10.07 8.52 20.10
C LYS A 264 10.27 7.63 21.32
N ASP A 265 10.93 8.15 22.35
CA ASP A 265 11.24 7.39 23.57
C ASP A 265 9.98 6.87 24.27
N TYR A 266 8.91 7.66 24.26
CA TYR A 266 7.64 7.25 24.85
C TYR A 266 6.98 6.14 24.02
N TYR A 267 6.98 6.27 22.70
CA TYR A 267 6.44 5.25 21.81
C TYR A 267 7.22 3.93 21.89
N GLU A 268 8.55 3.97 21.82
CA GLU A 268 9.42 2.79 21.87
C GLU A 268 9.41 2.10 23.26
N SER A 269 9.01 2.81 24.32
CA SER A 269 8.77 2.19 25.64
C SER A 269 7.56 1.23 25.67
N ARG A 270 6.64 1.36 24.71
CA ARG A 270 5.37 0.60 24.65
C ARG A 270 5.30 -0.39 23.50
N PHE A 271 6.08 -0.17 22.44
CA PHE A 271 6.03 -0.95 21.22
C PHE A 271 7.41 -1.47 20.83
N ASN A 272 7.47 -2.75 20.49
CA ASN A 272 8.66 -3.36 19.89
C ASN A 272 8.51 -3.39 18.36
N LEU A 273 9.10 -2.41 17.69
CA LEU A 273 8.99 -2.25 16.24
C LEU A 273 9.79 -3.31 15.48
N ARG A 274 9.19 -3.86 14.42
CA ARG A 274 9.89 -4.71 13.45
C ARG A 274 9.81 -4.09 12.07
N ALA A 275 10.80 -4.39 11.22
CA ALA A 275 10.78 -3.97 9.81
C ALA A 275 9.53 -4.47 9.05
N SER A 276 8.96 -5.61 9.46
CA SER A 276 7.70 -6.11 8.92
C SER A 276 6.50 -5.21 9.23
N ASP A 277 6.49 -4.56 10.40
CA ASP A 277 5.39 -3.69 10.83
C ASP A 277 5.43 -2.36 10.06
N CYS A 278 6.62 -1.83 9.82
CA CYS A 278 6.87 -0.71 8.92
C CYS A 278 6.41 -1.00 7.49
N ARG A 279 6.80 -2.17 6.95
CA ARG A 279 6.38 -2.58 5.61
C ARG A 279 4.87 -2.74 5.49
N PHE A 280 4.23 -3.32 6.51
CA PHE A 280 2.77 -3.38 6.58
C PHE A 280 2.14 -1.98 6.51
N CYS A 281 2.66 -1.01 7.26
CA CYS A 281 2.11 0.35 7.28
C CYS A 281 2.25 1.05 5.92
N ILE A 282 3.41 0.93 5.27
CA ILE A 282 3.63 1.46 3.91
C ILE A 282 2.65 0.81 2.92
N ASP A 283 2.59 -0.52 2.90
CA ASP A 283 1.71 -1.27 2.00
C ASP A 283 0.23 -0.91 2.24
N PHE A 284 -0.18 -0.74 3.50
CA PHE A 284 -1.54 -0.34 3.86
C PHE A 284 -1.93 1.02 3.28
N VAL A 285 -1.03 2.01 3.33
CA VAL A 285 -1.30 3.35 2.78
C VAL A 285 -1.33 3.32 1.25
N ILE A 286 -0.43 2.57 0.62
CA ILE A 286 -0.42 2.38 -0.85
C ILE A 286 -1.74 1.72 -1.29
N ASP A 287 -2.14 0.61 -0.65
CA ASP A 287 -3.40 -0.08 -0.94
C ASP A 287 -4.60 0.86 -0.78
N SER A 288 -4.61 1.66 0.29
CA SER A 288 -5.67 2.65 0.54
C SER A 288 -5.69 3.73 -0.54
N ALA A 289 -4.53 4.26 -0.94
CA ALA A 289 -4.44 5.29 -1.97
C ALA A 289 -4.93 4.78 -3.33
N LEU A 290 -4.53 3.56 -3.72
CA LEU A 290 -5.00 2.91 -4.93
C LEU A 290 -6.52 2.65 -4.89
N LYS A 291 -7.05 2.30 -3.72
CA LYS A 291 -8.49 2.10 -3.53
C LYS A 291 -9.29 3.39 -3.72
N LEU A 292 -8.81 4.50 -3.15
CA LEU A 292 -9.46 5.81 -3.32
C LEU A 292 -9.41 6.31 -4.76
N GLN A 293 -8.35 5.94 -5.50
CA GLN A 293 -8.21 6.23 -6.93
C GLN A 293 -9.16 5.43 -7.83
N GLU A 294 -9.74 4.31 -7.37
CA GLU A 294 -10.65 3.46 -8.18
C GLU A 294 -11.90 4.23 -8.62
N PHE A 295 -12.39 5.13 -7.76
CA PHE A 295 -13.54 5.98 -8.02
C PHE A 295 -13.29 7.39 -7.49
N ASP A 296 -12.32 8.08 -8.11
CA ASP A 296 -11.98 9.45 -7.81
C ASP A 296 -12.69 10.42 -8.76
N TYR A 297 -13.58 11.26 -8.23
CA TYR A 297 -14.26 12.32 -8.97
C TYR A 297 -13.95 13.67 -8.33
N ASP A 298 -13.33 14.58 -9.06
CA ASP A 298 -13.09 15.93 -8.54
C ASP A 298 -14.34 16.79 -8.77
N ILE A 299 -14.86 17.40 -7.70
CA ILE A 299 -16.04 18.28 -7.81
C ILE A 299 -15.72 19.54 -8.61
N SER A 300 -14.47 20.03 -8.59
CA SER A 300 -14.06 21.17 -9.41
C SER A 300 -14.16 20.89 -10.91
N ASN A 301 -14.02 19.63 -11.32
CA ASN A 301 -14.23 19.22 -12.71
C ASN A 301 -15.72 19.13 -13.09
N LEU A 302 -16.62 19.13 -12.12
CA LEU A 302 -18.07 18.97 -12.30
C LEU A 302 -18.85 20.29 -12.14
N ILE A 303 -18.23 21.33 -11.57
CA ILE A 303 -18.85 22.63 -11.30
C ILE A 303 -18.14 23.70 -12.14
N LYS A 304 -18.90 24.42 -12.98
CA LYS A 304 -18.44 25.62 -13.70
C LYS A 304 -18.33 26.84 -12.79
#